data_AF-A0A7Y9NR29-F1
#
_entry.id   AF-A0A7Y9NR29-F1
#
_cell.length_a   1.000
_cell.length_b   1.000
_cell.length_c   1.000
_cell.angle_alpha   90.00
_cell.angle_beta   90.00
_cell.angle_gamma   90.00
#
_symmetry.space_group_name_H-M   'P 1'
#
loop_
_entity.id
_entity.type
_entity.pdbx_description
1 polymer ?
#
loop_
_entity_poly.entity_id
_entity_poly.type
_entity_poly.pdbx_seq_one_letter_code
_entity_poly.pdbx_strand_id
1 'polypeptide(L)' 'MLNNSLAEYHVPVNADIETLDVTVLNIPDVKFNPIGSRGIGEIGITGSAAAVANAIYNATGKRIREYPITPDKIMTA' A
#
# COMPACT_ATOMS: atom_id res chain seq x y z
N MET A 1 23.24 4.51 -8.75
CA MET A 1 22.39 3.80 -7.78
C MET A 1 23.28 3.32 -6.65
N LEU A 2 22.93 3.58 -5.39
CA LEU A 2 23.78 3.23 -4.24
C LEU A 2 23.38 1.90 -3.58
N ASN A 3 22.11 1.50 -3.66
CA ASN A 3 21.54 0.32 -3.01
C ASN A 3 20.95 -0.69 -4.02
N ASN A 4 21.72 -1.08 -5.04
CA ASN A 4 21.24 -1.93 -6.14
C ASN A 4 21.26 -3.45 -5.82
N SER A 5 21.16 -3.82 -4.55
CA SER A 5 21.05 -5.20 -4.10
C SER A 5 19.74 -5.42 -3.35
N LEU A 6 19.24 -6.66 -3.34
CA LEU A 6 18.05 -7.02 -2.56
C LEU A 6 18.28 -7.02 -1.04
N ALA A 7 19.53 -6.89 -0.59
CA ALA A 7 19.85 -6.73 0.82
C ALA A 7 19.63 -5.29 1.29
N GLU A 8 19.93 -4.30 0.44
CA GLU A 8 19.86 -2.87 0.80
C GLU A 8 18.59 -2.17 0.28
N TYR A 9 17.99 -2.67 -0.80
CA TYR A 9 16.70 -2.21 -1.27
C TYR A 9 15.59 -2.98 -0.54
N HIS A 10 15.13 -2.41 0.57
CA HIS A 10 14.14 -3.07 1.42
C HIS A 10 12.83 -3.31 0.69
N VAL A 11 12.39 -4.57 0.72
CA VAL A 11 11.06 -5.03 0.32
C VAL A 11 10.43 -5.77 1.51
N PRO A 12 9.10 -5.79 1.64
CA PRO A 12 8.45 -6.54 2.71
C PRO A 12 8.82 -8.03 2.68
N VAL A 13 9.06 -8.61 3.85
CA VAL A 13 9.26 -10.05 4.06
C VAL A 13 8.07 -10.66 4.78
N ASN A 14 8.03 -11.99 4.92
CA ASN A 14 6.91 -12.70 5.58
C ASN A 14 6.60 -12.19 7.00
N ALA A 15 7.59 -11.66 7.72
CA ALA A 15 7.39 -11.12 9.06
C ALA A 15 6.74 -9.73 9.09
N ASP A 16 6.70 -9.01 7.97
CA ASP A 16 6.12 -7.65 7.89
C ASP A 16 4.62 -7.66 7.58
N ILE A 17 4.07 -8.83 7.21
CA ILE A 17 2.70 -8.98 6.74
C ILE A 17 1.84 -9.64 7.81
N GLU A 18 0.85 -8.89 8.28
CA GLU A 18 -0.19 -9.37 9.19
C GLU A 18 -1.41 -9.87 8.41
N THR A 19 -2.61 -9.81 9.01
CA THR A 19 -3.85 -10.22 8.35
C THR A 19 -4.19 -9.28 7.18
N LEU A 20 -4.37 -9.86 5.99
CA LEU A 20 -4.91 -9.19 4.82
C LEU A 20 -6.33 -9.70 4.55
N ASP A 21 -7.30 -8.80 4.58
CA ASP A 21 -8.68 -9.10 4.20
C ASP A 21 -9.01 -8.49 2.84
N VAL A 22 -9.65 -9.29 1.98
CA VAL A 22 -9.98 -8.92 0.61
C VAL A 22 -11.42 -9.34 0.33
N THR A 23 -12.27 -8.35 0.08
CA THR A 23 -13.68 -8.57 -0.27
C THR A 23 -13.89 -8.32 -1.75
N VAL A 24 -14.53 -9.29 -2.43
CA VAL A 24 -14.96 -9.15 -3.83
C VAL A 24 -16.44 -8.83 -3.88
N LEU A 25 -16.79 -7.69 -4.49
CA LEU A 25 -18.18 -7.20 -4.53
C LEU A 25 -19.10 -8.02 -5.45
N ASN A 26 -18.53 -8.87 -6.31
CA ASN A 26 -19.27 -9.73 -7.26
C ASN A 26 -20.27 -8.98 -8.15
N ILE A 27 -19.92 -7.75 -8.56
CA ILE A 27 -20.74 -6.91 -9.44
C ILE A 27 -20.16 -6.99 -10.86
N PRO A 28 -20.85 -7.64 -11.82
CA PRO A 28 -20.39 -7.72 -13.20
C PRO A 28 -20.64 -6.40 -13.96
N ASP A 29 -19.69 -5.99 -14.79
CA ASP A 29 -19.81 -4.83 -15.70
C ASP A 29 -20.03 -5.27 -17.16
N VAL A 30 -21.26 -5.71 -17.47
CA VAL A 30 -21.62 -6.18 -18.82
C VAL A 30 -21.67 -5.07 -19.87
N LYS A 31 -21.64 -3.79 -19.45
CA LYS A 31 -21.54 -2.65 -20.36
C LYS A 31 -20.13 -2.51 -20.91
N PHE A 32 -19.11 -2.89 -20.13
CA PHE A 32 -17.72 -2.83 -20.53
C PHE A 32 -17.30 -4.03 -21.39
N ASN A 33 -17.67 -5.26 -21.01
CA ASN A 33 -17.43 -6.46 -21.82
C ASN A 33 -18.46 -7.58 -21.55
N PRO A 34 -18.64 -8.55 -22.47
CA PRO A 34 -19.65 -9.60 -22.33
C PRO A 34 -19.51 -10.51 -21.10
N ILE A 35 -18.30 -10.61 -20.54
CA ILE A 35 -18.03 -11.45 -19.36
C ILE A 35 -18.17 -10.69 -18.04
N GLY A 36 -18.38 -9.38 -18.08
CA GLY A 36 -18.56 -8.53 -16.92
C GLY A 36 -17.30 -8.27 -16.08
N SER A 37 -16.11 -8.56 -16.61
CA SER A 37 -14.86 -8.51 -15.84
C SER A 37 -14.21 -7.13 -15.86
N ARG A 38 -13.36 -6.86 -14.86
CA ARG A 38 -12.49 -5.66 -14.80
C ARG A 38 -11.08 -6.07 -14.39
N GLY A 39 -10.08 -5.30 -14.82
CA GLY A 39 -8.70 -5.48 -14.39
C GLY A 39 -8.52 -5.05 -12.92
N ILE A 40 -7.86 -5.89 -12.12
CA ILE A 40 -7.65 -5.64 -10.68
C ILE A 40 -6.17 -5.69 -10.26
N GLY A 41 -5.24 -5.93 -11.19
CA GLY A 41 -3.82 -6.10 -10.85
C GLY A 41 -3.17 -4.85 -10.26
N GLU A 42 -3.54 -3.66 -10.73
CA GLU A 42 -2.95 -2.39 -10.30
C GLU A 42 -3.79 -1.66 -9.24
N ILE A 43 -5.11 -1.88 -9.22
CA ILE A 43 -6.02 -1.12 -8.35
C ILE A 43 -5.76 -1.39 -6.86
N GLY A 44 -5.28 -2.59 -6.54
CA GLY A 44 -4.99 -3.00 -5.17
C GLY A 44 -3.86 -2.20 -4.51
N ILE A 45 -2.96 -1.57 -5.27
CA ILE A 45 -1.84 -0.80 -4.72
C ILE A 45 -2.10 0.71 -4.69
N THR A 46 -3.00 1.23 -5.54
CA THR A 46 -3.19 2.68 -5.78
C THR A 46 -3.47 3.49 -4.51
N GLY A 47 -4.17 2.91 -3.53
CA GLY A 47 -4.51 3.58 -2.26
C GLY A 47 -3.67 3.18 -1.05
N SER A 48 -2.86 2.12 -1.15
CA SER A 48 -2.33 1.42 0.03
C SER A 48 -1.34 2.27 0.82
N ALA A 49 -0.39 2.93 0.15
CA ALA A 49 0.59 3.80 0.82
C ALA A 49 -0.08 4.99 1.54
N ALA A 50 -1.12 5.59 0.93
CA ALA A 50 -1.85 6.69 1.52
C ALA A 50 -2.71 6.26 2.71
N ALA A 51 -3.32 5.06 2.65
CA ALA A 51 -4.05 4.48 3.78
C ALA A 51 -3.14 4.26 4.99
N VAL A 52 -1.95 3.68 4.78
CA VAL A 52 -0.94 3.51 5.84
C VAL A 52 -0.47 4.86 6.38
N ALA A 53 -0.19 5.86 5.53
CA ALA A 53 0.19 7.20 5.98
C ALA A 53 -0.91 7.88 6.82
N ASN A 54 -2.18 7.70 6.47
CA ASN A 54 -3.31 8.18 7.26
C ASN A 54 -3.40 7.45 8.61
N ALA A 55 -3.14 6.15 8.65
CA ALA A 55 -3.10 5.37 9.89
C ALA A 55 -1.97 5.85 10.82
N ILE A 56 -0.77 6.13 10.28
CA ILE A 56 0.34 6.72 11.03
C ILE A 56 -0.05 8.09 11.60
N TYR A 57 -0.67 8.95 10.79
CA TYR A 57 -1.17 10.25 11.26
C TYR A 57 -2.22 10.08 12.37
N ASN A 58 -3.16 9.15 12.22
CA ASN A 58 -4.18 8.86 13.23
C ASN A 58 -3.56 8.35 14.55
N ALA A 59 -2.51 7.52 14.48
CA ALA A 59 -1.86 6.95 15.65
C ALA A 59 -0.91 7.94 16.37
N THR A 60 -0.31 8.88 15.63
CA THR A 60 0.79 9.72 16.16
C THR A 60 0.50 11.22 16.16
N GLY A 61 -0.53 11.68 15.44
CA GLY A 61 -0.79 13.10 15.17
C GLY A 61 0.19 13.74 14.18
N LYS A 62 1.20 13.01 13.69
CA LYS A 62 2.28 13.55 12.83
C LYS A 62 2.01 13.27 11.36
N ARG A 63 1.97 14.32 10.53
CA ARG A 63 1.68 14.21 9.09
C ARG A 63 2.97 14.26 8.27
N ILE A 64 3.47 13.09 7.89
CA ILE A 64 4.65 12.97 7.03
C ILE A 64 4.20 12.89 5.57
N ARG A 65 4.79 13.72 4.71
CA ARG A 65 4.49 13.79 3.27
C ARG A 65 5.62 13.28 2.38
N GLU A 66 6.76 12.94 2.97
CA GLU A 66 7.95 12.46 2.28
C GLU A 66 8.12 10.95 2.48
N TYR A 67 7.92 10.18 1.42
CA TYR A 67 8.04 8.71 1.43
C TYR A 67 9.48 8.24 1.17
N PRO A 68 9.85 7.01 1.61
CA PRO A 68 9.10 6.15 2.52
C PRO A 68 9.00 6.78 3.92
N ILE A 69 7.93 6.45 4.66
CA ILE A 69 7.72 6.94 6.03
C ILE A 69 8.48 6.02 6.99
N THR A 70 9.74 6.35 7.22
CA THR A 70 10.65 5.58 8.09
C THR A 70 10.56 6.05 9.56
N PRO A 71 10.97 5.21 10.53
CA PRO A 71 10.89 5.56 11.95
C PRO A 71 11.59 6.88 12.31
N ASP A 72 12.75 7.18 11.72
CA ASP A 72 13.48 8.43 11.95
C ASP A 72 12.66 9.67 11.58
N LYS A 73 11.88 9.62 10.49
CA LYS A 73 10.96 10.69 10.10
C LYS A 73 9.80 10.88 11.09
N ILE A 74 9.36 9.80 11.74
CA ILE A 74 8.34 9.86 12.80
C ILE A 74 8.93 10.44 14.09
N MET A 75 10.16 10.07 14.43
CA MET A 75 10.84 10.51 15.65
C MET A 75 11.24 11.99 15.61
N THR A 76 11.47 12.55 14.42
CA THR A 76 11.90 13.94 14.22
C THR A 76 10.77 14.91 13.89
N ALA A 77 9.60 14.41 13.48
CA ALA A 77 8.39 15.20 13.17
C ALA A 77 7.61 15.65 14.41
#